data_AF-A0A1E5FVR4-F1
#
_entry.id   AF-A0A1E5FVR4-F1
#
_cell.length_a   1.000
_cell.length_b   1.000
_cell.length_c   1.000
_cell.angle_alpha   90.00
_cell.angle_beta   90.00
_cell.angle_gamma   90.00
#
_symmetry.space_group_name_H-M   'P 1'
#
loop_
_entity.id
_entity.type
_entity.pdbx_description
1 polymer ?
#
loop_
_entity_poly.entity_id
_entity_poly.type
_entity_poly.pdbx_seq_one_letter_code
_entity_poly.pdbx_strand_id
1 'polypeptide(L)'
;MRLTNVSNDDTEILALIRDLYAADTHGVLTEVKDTSTPALNTAFIVIRDFYETHGRLPSGADDAPIHEIVLSSKLSEIFNNDTRRFAVKNLDIHGLLEQVQEPVPEGNDDEILLEHAEAMDGFDTIDDVINSPLFSDIFGNDGQENGLFDTSFVDAHKRKSAEDIGSRTECAGFDVEFKHLFDSMKVKLSMNLIHKIRIVEDGIRQNEVKSGAWFIINDQMMYIANVSEEEHRREHGRIERRVRVIIDNGQESNILMRSVTKMAHADPKAVKFARG
;
A
#
# COMPACT_ATOMS: atom_id res chain seq x y z
N MET A 1 -51.42 1.58 46.39
CA MET A 1 -51.94 2.44 45.30
C MET A 1 -51.07 3.68 45.24
N ARG A 2 -50.01 3.66 44.42
CA ARG A 2 -49.22 4.84 44.07
C ARG A 2 -49.20 4.90 42.55
N LEU A 3 -50.12 5.68 42.01
CA LEU A 3 -50.10 6.11 40.63
C LEU A 3 -49.26 7.38 40.51
N THR A 4 -48.77 7.59 39.29
CA THR A 4 -48.27 8.83 38.66
C THR A 4 -46.90 9.37 39.10
N ASN A 5 -45.91 9.24 38.23
CA ASN A 5 -45.51 10.32 37.32
C ASN A 5 -44.39 9.83 36.39
N VAL A 6 -44.77 9.09 35.34
CA VAL A 6 -43.94 9.05 34.12
C VAL A 6 -44.34 10.30 33.36
N SER A 7 -43.38 11.20 33.22
CA SER A 7 -43.52 12.59 32.77
C SER A 7 -44.32 12.69 31.46
N ASN A 8 -45.39 13.48 31.48
CA ASN A 8 -46.21 13.84 30.32
C ASN A 8 -45.35 14.50 29.20
N ASP A 9 -44.19 15.04 29.56
CA ASP A 9 -43.26 15.71 28.66
C ASP A 9 -42.58 14.75 27.66
N ASP A 10 -42.27 13.50 28.07
CA ASP A 10 -41.57 12.55 27.18
C ASP A 10 -42.47 12.09 26.03
N THR A 11 -43.77 11.94 26.30
CA THR A 11 -44.76 11.61 25.29
C THR A 11 -45.02 12.75 24.31
N GLU A 12 -44.96 14.00 24.78
CA GLU A 12 -45.10 15.19 23.94
C GLU A 12 -43.87 15.39 23.05
N ILE A 13 -42.66 15.15 23.59
CA ILE A 13 -41.41 15.17 22.82
C ILE A 13 -41.42 14.10 21.72
N LEU A 14 -41.85 12.87 22.03
CA LEU A 14 -41.93 11.80 21.03
C LEU A 14 -42.99 12.07 19.95
N ALA A 15 -44.10 12.71 20.30
CA ALA A 15 -45.11 13.16 19.34
C ALA A 15 -44.55 14.26 18.43
N LEU A 16 -43.85 15.24 19.00
CA LEU A 16 -43.20 16.32 18.25
C LEU A 16 -42.12 15.79 17.29
N ILE A 17 -41.32 14.82 17.72
CA ILE A 17 -40.32 14.16 16.87
C ILE A 17 -41.02 13.44 15.71
N ARG A 18 -42.10 12.69 15.96
CA ARG A 18 -42.87 12.04 14.88
C ARG A 18 -43.46 13.03 13.88
N ASP A 19 -44.00 14.15 14.35
CA ASP A 19 -44.55 15.19 13.49
C ASP A 19 -43.45 15.86 12.64
N LEU A 20 -42.24 16.05 13.20
CA LEU A 20 -41.07 16.54 12.45
C LEU A 20 -40.63 15.57 11.35
N TYR A 21 -40.61 14.25 11.61
CA TYR A 21 -40.31 13.25 10.58
C TYR A 21 -41.42 13.14 9.54
N ALA A 22 -42.69 13.30 9.92
CA ALA A 22 -43.82 13.29 8.98
C ALA A 22 -43.87 14.54 8.08
N ALA A 23 -43.34 15.67 8.57
CA ALA A 23 -43.22 16.93 7.86
C ALA A 23 -41.94 17.03 6.99
N ASP A 24 -41.09 16.01 6.95
CA ASP A 24 -39.89 15.97 6.12
C ASP A 24 -40.22 15.75 4.63
N THR A 25 -40.74 16.78 3.98
CA THR A 25 -41.11 16.78 2.56
C THR A 25 -39.91 16.65 1.62
N HIS A 26 -38.70 16.83 2.13
CA HIS A 26 -37.46 16.84 1.34
C HIS A 26 -36.57 15.62 1.62
N GLY A 27 -36.98 14.71 2.50
CA GLY A 27 -36.25 13.48 2.82
C GLY A 27 -34.93 13.68 3.58
N VAL A 28 -34.68 14.89 4.09
CA VAL A 28 -33.41 15.30 4.70
C VAL A 28 -33.13 14.54 6.00
N LEU A 29 -34.18 14.17 6.74
CA LEU A 29 -34.10 13.41 7.98
C LEU A 29 -34.15 11.89 7.73
N THR A 30 -34.60 11.46 6.56
CA THR A 30 -34.58 10.05 6.13
C THR A 30 -33.30 9.65 5.40
N GLU A 31 -32.59 10.61 4.79
CA GLU A 31 -31.31 10.38 4.13
C GLU A 31 -30.19 10.21 5.16
N VAL A 32 -30.10 9.00 5.71
CA VAL A 32 -28.89 8.53 6.35
C VAL A 32 -27.84 8.39 5.24
N LYS A 33 -26.92 9.36 5.15
CA LYS A 33 -25.73 9.19 4.31
C LYS A 33 -25.08 7.87 4.68
N ASP A 34 -24.78 7.04 3.69
CA ASP A 34 -23.92 5.87 3.87
C ASP A 34 -22.59 6.38 4.44
N THR A 35 -22.43 6.25 5.75
CA THR A 35 -21.17 6.53 6.46
C THR A 35 -20.16 5.41 6.25
N SER A 36 -20.55 4.37 5.51
CA SER A 36 -19.68 3.24 5.24
C SER A 36 -18.61 3.60 4.22
N THR A 37 -17.37 3.33 4.61
CA THR A 37 -16.24 3.43 3.69
C THR A 37 -16.21 2.18 2.81
N PRO A 38 -15.73 2.28 1.55
CA PRO A 38 -15.61 1.11 0.67
C PRO A 38 -14.72 0.01 1.28
N ALA A 39 -13.72 0.40 2.08
CA ALA A 39 -12.87 -0.53 2.83
C ALA A 39 -13.65 -1.31 3.91
N LEU A 40 -14.49 -0.62 4.69
CA LEU A 40 -15.33 -1.25 5.72
C LEU A 40 -16.34 -2.23 5.10
N ASN A 41 -16.99 -1.83 4.00
CA ASN A 41 -17.89 -2.71 3.25
C ASN A 41 -17.18 -3.96 2.74
N THR A 42 -15.97 -3.80 2.19
CA THR A 42 -15.18 -4.92 1.67
C THR A 42 -14.79 -5.87 2.80
N ALA A 43 -14.36 -5.34 3.95
CA ALA A 43 -14.01 -6.14 5.12
C ALA A 43 -15.20 -6.96 5.62
N PHE A 44 -16.39 -6.37 5.72
CA PHE A 44 -17.60 -7.07 6.16
C PHE A 44 -18.09 -8.10 5.14
N ILE A 45 -17.97 -7.84 3.83
CA ILE A 45 -18.29 -8.82 2.79
C ILE A 45 -17.41 -10.06 2.91
N VAL A 46 -16.11 -9.91 3.16
CA VAL A 46 -15.21 -11.06 3.34
C VAL A 46 -15.59 -11.89 4.57
N ILE A 47 -16.00 -11.24 5.67
CA ILE A 47 -16.49 -11.93 6.86
C ILE A 47 -17.80 -12.68 6.57
N ARG A 48 -18.71 -12.06 5.81
CA ARG A 48 -19.96 -12.68 5.36
C ARG A 48 -19.70 -13.89 4.48
N ASP A 49 -18.82 -13.77 3.51
CA ASP A 49 -18.47 -14.85 2.59
C ASP A 49 -17.83 -16.02 3.35
N PHE A 50 -17.01 -15.74 4.38
CA PHE A 50 -16.50 -16.77 5.30
C PHE A 50 -17.62 -17.48 6.06
N TYR A 51 -18.63 -16.74 6.52
CA TYR A 51 -19.79 -17.32 7.19
C TYR A 51 -20.63 -18.19 6.23
N GLU A 52 -20.78 -17.79 4.97
CA GLU A 52 -21.51 -18.58 3.96
C GLU A 52 -20.79 -19.88 3.61
N THR A 53 -19.45 -19.89 3.57
CA THR A 53 -18.67 -21.09 3.26
C THR A 53 -18.52 -22.04 4.44
N HIS A 54 -18.37 -21.52 5.66
CA HIS A 54 -18.05 -22.31 6.84
C HIS A 54 -19.22 -22.46 7.84
N GLY A 55 -20.29 -21.69 7.71
CA GLY A 55 -21.45 -21.71 8.61
C GLY A 55 -21.14 -21.27 10.04
N ARG A 56 -19.98 -20.64 10.28
CA ARG A 56 -19.50 -20.21 11.59
C ARG A 56 -18.80 -18.86 11.50
N LEU A 57 -18.77 -18.13 12.62
CA LEU A 57 -17.99 -16.91 12.73
C LEU A 57 -16.48 -17.21 12.75
N PRO A 58 -15.64 -16.28 12.27
CA PRO A 58 -14.20 -16.37 12.43
C PRO A 58 -13.81 -16.45 13.91
N SER A 59 -12.98 -17.43 14.26
CA SER A 59 -12.38 -17.61 15.57
C SER A 59 -11.09 -16.81 15.72
N GLY A 60 -10.84 -16.27 16.91
CA GLY A 60 -9.60 -15.62 17.30
C GLY A 60 -8.70 -16.48 18.18
N ALA A 61 -8.96 -17.79 18.28
CA ALA A 61 -8.14 -18.71 19.08
C ALA A 61 -6.73 -18.87 18.50
N ASP A 62 -5.74 -19.15 19.35
CA ASP A 62 -4.33 -19.30 18.95
C ASP A 62 -4.10 -20.46 17.97
N ASP A 63 -4.94 -21.49 18.01
CA ASP A 63 -4.91 -22.64 17.08
C ASP A 63 -5.59 -22.34 15.71
N ALA A 64 -6.18 -21.16 15.52
CA ALA A 64 -6.88 -20.81 14.29
C ALA A 64 -5.90 -20.38 13.18
N PRO A 65 -6.21 -20.66 11.91
CA PRO A 65 -5.37 -20.20 10.81
C PRO A 65 -5.33 -18.67 10.75
N ILE A 66 -4.18 -18.08 10.39
CA ILE A 66 -3.90 -16.63 10.43
C ILE A 66 -5.02 -15.79 9.78
N HIS A 67 -5.57 -16.23 8.65
CA HIS A 67 -6.63 -15.50 7.95
C HIS A 67 -7.91 -15.37 8.79
N GLU A 68 -8.22 -16.37 9.63
CA GLU A 68 -9.37 -16.38 10.51
C GLU A 68 -9.17 -15.47 11.72
N ILE A 69 -7.96 -15.46 12.29
CA ILE A 69 -7.56 -14.53 13.37
C ILE A 69 -7.69 -13.07 12.91
N VAL A 70 -7.27 -12.77 11.67
CA VAL A 70 -7.41 -11.43 11.11
C VAL A 70 -8.88 -11.05 10.90
N LEU A 71 -9.71 -12.00 10.47
CA LEU A 71 -11.15 -11.75 10.27
C LEU A 71 -11.90 -11.59 11.60
N SER A 72 -11.54 -12.35 12.62
CA SER A 72 -12.13 -12.23 13.96
C SER A 72 -11.75 -10.91 14.62
N SER A 73 -10.49 -10.47 14.51
CA SER A 73 -10.07 -9.14 14.99
C SER A 73 -10.83 -8.01 14.30
N LYS A 74 -11.00 -8.08 12.97
CA LYS A 74 -11.80 -7.10 12.21
C LYS A 74 -13.27 -7.12 12.61
N LEU A 75 -13.84 -8.29 12.83
CA LEU A 75 -15.21 -8.45 13.30
C LEU A 75 -15.38 -7.82 14.69
N SER A 76 -14.44 -8.07 15.61
CA SER A 76 -14.42 -7.44 16.94
C SER A 76 -14.28 -5.92 16.87
N GLU A 77 -13.51 -5.39 15.92
CA GLU A 77 -13.39 -3.94 15.71
C GLU A 77 -14.69 -3.31 15.19
N ILE A 78 -15.40 -4.02 14.31
CA ILE A 78 -16.74 -3.61 13.87
C ILE A 78 -17.72 -3.68 15.05
N PHE A 79 -17.64 -4.72 15.88
CA PHE A 79 -18.45 -4.84 17.08
C PHE A 79 -18.13 -3.77 18.13
N ASN A 80 -16.90 -3.36 18.34
CA ASN A 80 -16.61 -2.37 19.40
C ASN A 80 -16.96 -0.92 19.00
N ASN A 81 -17.43 -0.69 17.77
CA ASN A 81 -17.76 0.65 17.27
C ASN A 81 -19.18 0.71 16.69
N ASP A 82 -20.09 1.33 17.43
CA ASP A 82 -21.51 1.47 17.04
C ASP A 82 -21.71 2.18 15.70
N THR A 83 -20.83 3.12 15.34
CA THR A 83 -20.90 3.82 14.05
C THR A 83 -20.59 2.86 12.90
N ARG A 84 -19.62 1.97 13.10
CA ARG A 84 -19.26 0.96 12.10
C ARG A 84 -20.33 -0.13 12.02
N ARG A 85 -20.84 -0.62 13.15
CA ARG A 85 -21.99 -1.55 13.19
C ARG A 85 -23.16 -1.00 12.40
N PHE A 86 -23.54 0.26 12.63
CA PHE A 86 -24.64 0.89 11.93
C PHE A 86 -24.37 1.04 10.42
N ALA A 87 -23.13 1.40 10.04
CA ALA A 87 -22.73 1.56 8.65
C ALA A 87 -22.79 0.25 7.83
N VAL A 88 -22.50 -0.90 8.45
CA VAL A 88 -22.54 -2.21 7.77
C VAL A 88 -23.87 -2.95 7.95
N LYS A 89 -24.84 -2.37 8.67
CA LYS A 89 -26.15 -2.98 8.93
C LYS A 89 -26.90 -3.34 7.65
N ASN A 90 -26.79 -2.52 6.60
CA ASN A 90 -27.42 -2.77 5.30
C ASN A 90 -26.80 -3.97 4.55
N LEU A 91 -25.58 -4.38 4.90
CA LEU A 91 -24.87 -5.51 4.32
C LEU A 91 -25.06 -6.80 5.14
N ASP A 92 -25.63 -6.70 6.33
CA ASP A 92 -25.84 -7.81 7.25
C ASP A 92 -27.12 -8.59 6.94
N ILE A 93 -27.02 -9.48 5.95
CA ILE A 93 -28.12 -10.35 5.51
C ILE A 93 -28.33 -11.52 6.48
N HIS A 94 -27.25 -11.98 7.13
CA HIS A 94 -27.24 -13.17 7.99
C HIS A 94 -27.41 -12.84 9.49
N GLY A 95 -27.61 -11.57 9.84
CA GLY A 95 -27.77 -11.12 11.23
C GLY A 95 -26.51 -11.34 12.08
N LEU A 96 -25.33 -11.27 11.46
CA LEU A 96 -24.03 -11.46 12.08
C LEU A 96 -23.76 -10.44 13.18
N LEU A 97 -24.30 -9.22 13.06
CA LEU A 97 -24.07 -8.11 13.99
C LEU A 97 -24.95 -8.17 15.25
N GLU A 98 -25.96 -9.05 15.25
CA GLU A 98 -26.92 -9.19 16.36
C GLU A 98 -26.75 -10.50 17.13
N GLN A 99 -25.79 -11.33 16.71
CA GLN A 99 -25.32 -12.44 17.53
C GLN A 99 -24.68 -11.87 18.78
N VAL A 100 -25.42 -11.95 19.89
CA VAL A 100 -24.90 -11.74 21.24
C VAL A 100 -23.75 -12.72 21.41
N GLN A 101 -22.53 -12.21 21.25
CA GLN A 101 -21.38 -12.86 21.87
C GLN A 101 -21.73 -12.87 23.35
N GLU A 102 -22.01 -14.05 23.91
CA GLU A 102 -21.90 -14.22 25.35
C GLU A 102 -20.54 -13.63 25.72
N PRO A 103 -20.48 -12.76 26.75
CA PRO A 103 -19.23 -12.16 27.15
C PRO A 103 -18.25 -13.30 27.34
N VAL A 104 -17.24 -13.33 26.47
CA VAL A 104 -16.07 -14.18 26.68
C VAL A 104 -15.67 -13.86 28.12
N PRO A 105 -15.60 -14.86 29.02
CA PRO A 105 -15.15 -14.58 30.37
C PRO A 105 -13.82 -13.85 30.18
N GLU A 106 -13.76 -12.61 30.66
CA GLU A 106 -12.51 -11.93 30.85
C GLU A 106 -11.66 -12.97 31.59
N GLY A 107 -10.67 -13.53 30.90
CA GLY A 107 -9.58 -14.16 31.60
C GLY A 107 -9.16 -13.13 32.63
N ASN A 108 -9.01 -13.55 33.88
CA ASN A 108 -8.53 -12.64 34.91
C ASN A 108 -7.08 -12.27 34.54
N ASP A 109 -6.93 -11.30 33.65
CA ASP A 109 -5.66 -10.72 33.25
C ASP A 109 -4.97 -10.09 34.48
N ASP A 110 -5.78 -9.74 35.49
CA ASP A 110 -5.37 -9.23 36.78
C ASP A 110 -4.52 -10.22 37.61
N GLU A 111 -4.70 -11.54 37.45
CA GLU A 111 -3.89 -12.53 38.19
C GLU A 111 -2.54 -12.79 37.48
N ILE A 112 -2.48 -12.61 36.16
CA ILE A 112 -1.24 -12.67 35.38
C ILE A 112 -0.41 -11.40 35.59
N LEU A 113 -1.04 -10.22 35.71
CA LEU A 113 -0.36 -8.94 35.96
C LEU A 113 0.37 -8.88 37.31
N LEU A 114 -0.09 -9.62 38.33
CA LEU A 114 0.51 -9.60 39.67
C LEU A 114 1.78 -10.46 39.78
N GLU A 115 1.91 -11.56 39.04
CA GLU A 115 3.16 -12.33 38.97
C GLU A 115 4.23 -11.66 38.10
N HIS A 116 3.84 -10.88 37.09
CA HIS A 116 4.78 -10.24 36.16
C HIS A 116 5.24 -8.83 36.60
N ALA A 117 4.56 -8.21 37.56
CA ALA A 117 4.96 -6.91 38.11
C ALA A 117 6.27 -6.98 38.93
N GLU A 118 6.61 -8.14 39.49
CA GLU A 118 7.87 -8.33 40.23
C GLU A 118 9.10 -8.43 39.31
N ALA A 119 8.91 -8.59 37.99
CA ALA A 119 9.96 -8.70 36.98
C ALA A 119 10.17 -7.40 36.16
N MET A 120 9.50 -6.29 36.51
CA MET A 120 9.65 -5.01 35.81
C MET A 120 10.85 -4.16 36.28
N ASP A 121 11.62 -4.62 37.26
CA ASP A 121 12.83 -3.93 37.72
C ASP A 121 14.07 -4.54 37.04
N GLY A 122 14.46 -3.99 35.87
CA GLY A 122 15.70 -4.41 35.20
C GLY A 122 15.81 -4.24 33.69
N PHE A 123 14.88 -3.56 33.02
CA PHE A 123 14.98 -3.29 31.57
C PHE A 123 15.35 -1.82 31.31
N ASP A 124 16.64 -1.51 31.39
CA ASP A 124 17.13 -0.15 31.14
C ASP A 124 17.28 0.16 29.64
N THR A 125 17.45 -0.87 28.80
CA THR A 125 17.65 -0.72 27.35
C THR A 125 16.79 -1.67 26.52
N ILE A 126 16.62 -1.33 25.24
CA ILE A 126 15.91 -2.19 24.27
C ILE A 126 16.59 -3.56 24.13
N ASP A 127 17.92 -3.61 24.25
CA ASP A 127 18.67 -4.87 24.22
C ASP A 127 18.34 -5.75 25.43
N ASP A 128 18.05 -5.19 26.61
CA ASP A 128 17.68 -5.98 27.78
C ASP A 128 16.29 -6.61 27.61
N VAL A 129 15.36 -5.89 26.98
CA VAL A 129 14.02 -6.40 26.64
C VAL A 129 14.12 -7.54 25.63
N ILE A 130 14.92 -7.35 24.56
CA ILE A 130 15.11 -8.34 23.50
C ILE A 130 15.79 -9.61 24.02
N ASN A 131 16.75 -9.47 24.93
CA ASN A 131 17.45 -10.61 25.55
C ASN A 131 16.76 -11.15 26.82
N SER A 132 15.56 -10.68 27.12
CA SER A 132 14.82 -11.14 28.29
C SER A 132 14.35 -12.59 28.13
N PRO A 133 14.19 -13.34 29.23
CA PRO A 133 13.71 -14.72 29.19
C PRO A 133 12.27 -14.87 28.67
N LEU A 134 11.52 -13.77 28.57
CA LEU A 134 10.19 -13.75 27.96
C LEU A 134 10.25 -13.81 26.43
N PHE A 135 11.31 -13.24 25.84
CA PHE A 135 11.49 -13.18 24.39
C PHE A 135 12.61 -14.08 23.87
N SER A 136 13.25 -14.89 24.71
CA SER A 136 14.32 -15.81 24.31
C SER A 136 13.86 -16.79 23.23
N ASP A 137 12.62 -17.27 23.27
CA ASP A 137 12.13 -18.20 22.25
C ASP A 137 11.85 -17.51 20.89
N ILE A 138 11.72 -16.17 20.87
CA ILE A 138 11.38 -15.36 19.69
C ILE A 138 12.63 -14.74 19.07
N PHE A 139 13.47 -14.10 19.90
CA PHE A 139 14.67 -13.35 19.49
C PHE A 139 15.98 -13.97 19.98
N GLY A 140 15.93 -15.07 20.72
CA GLY A 140 17.11 -15.75 21.24
C GLY A 140 18.03 -16.19 20.12
N ASN A 141 19.32 -15.87 20.31
CA ASN A 141 20.38 -16.19 19.36
C ASN A 141 21.03 -17.56 19.67
N ASP A 142 20.34 -18.41 20.43
CA ASP A 142 20.78 -19.73 20.89
C ASP A 142 20.76 -20.81 19.80
N GLY A 143 20.62 -20.40 18.53
CA GLY A 143 20.78 -21.28 17.37
C GLY A 143 19.65 -22.29 17.22
N GLN A 144 18.50 -22.07 17.86
CA GLN A 144 17.30 -22.85 17.60
C GLN A 144 16.76 -22.49 16.21
N GLU A 145 16.52 -23.53 15.41
CA GLU A 145 16.19 -23.45 13.98
C GLU A 145 14.78 -22.87 13.71
N ASN A 146 14.08 -22.34 14.72
CA ASN A 146 12.67 -21.90 14.64
C ASN A 146 12.45 -20.45 15.15
N GLY A 147 13.50 -19.65 15.36
CA GLY A 147 13.36 -18.27 15.81
C GLY A 147 12.65 -17.38 14.78
N LEU A 148 12.18 -16.20 15.18
CA LEU A 148 11.43 -15.27 14.29
C LEU A 148 12.20 -14.90 13.01
N PHE A 149 13.53 -14.90 13.08
CA PHE A 149 14.40 -14.61 11.95
C PHE A 149 14.78 -15.84 11.12
N ASP A 150 14.29 -17.03 11.47
CA ASP A 150 14.41 -18.18 10.60
C ASP A 150 13.54 -17.98 9.35
N THR A 151 14.22 -17.98 8.21
CA THR A 151 13.60 -17.78 6.90
C THR A 151 13.56 -19.07 6.10
N SER A 152 13.88 -20.22 6.71
CA SER A 152 13.89 -21.54 6.05
C SER A 152 12.52 -21.95 5.49
N PHE A 153 11.43 -21.55 6.18
CA PHE A 153 10.04 -21.79 5.77
C PHE A 153 9.52 -20.81 4.72
N VAL A 154 10.24 -19.71 4.49
CA VAL A 154 9.92 -18.80 3.39
C VAL A 154 10.58 -19.40 2.16
N ASP A 155 9.76 -19.82 1.19
CA ASP A 155 10.27 -20.04 -0.16
C ASP A 155 10.97 -18.76 -0.59
N ALA A 156 12.30 -18.77 -0.51
CA ALA A 156 13.12 -17.74 -1.10
C ALA A 156 12.86 -17.87 -2.59
N HIS A 157 11.79 -17.21 -3.07
CA HIS A 157 11.57 -17.01 -4.48
C HIS A 157 12.92 -16.56 -4.98
N LYS A 158 13.56 -17.41 -5.77
CA LYS A 158 14.76 -17.10 -6.52
C LYS A 158 14.33 -15.89 -7.33
N ARG A 159 14.50 -14.69 -6.75
CA ARG A 159 14.48 -13.44 -7.47
C ARG A 159 15.45 -13.77 -8.57
N LYS A 160 14.95 -13.88 -9.81
CA LYS A 160 15.84 -13.99 -10.96
C LYS A 160 16.94 -13.00 -10.66
N SER A 161 18.18 -13.50 -10.61
CA SER A 161 19.35 -12.65 -10.49
C SER A 161 19.07 -11.45 -11.38
N ALA A 162 19.18 -10.24 -10.84
CA ALA A 162 18.97 -9.04 -11.63
C ALA A 162 20.06 -9.04 -12.71
N GLU A 163 19.83 -9.77 -13.80
CA GLU A 163 20.81 -10.18 -14.81
C GLU A 163 21.39 -8.98 -15.53
N ASP A 164 20.80 -7.80 -15.33
CA ASP A 164 21.34 -6.56 -15.85
C ASP A 164 20.90 -5.41 -14.92
N ILE A 165 21.53 -5.33 -13.74
CA ILE A 165 21.64 -4.04 -13.03
C ILE A 165 22.19 -3.08 -14.08
N GLY A 166 21.48 -1.98 -14.34
CA GLY A 166 21.87 -0.95 -15.31
C GLY A 166 23.21 -0.32 -14.95
N SER A 167 24.28 -1.06 -15.19
CA SER A 167 25.64 -0.63 -15.02
C SER A 167 25.97 0.30 -16.18
N ARG A 168 26.77 1.32 -15.88
CA ARG A 168 27.30 2.21 -16.90
C ARG A 168 28.57 1.54 -17.40
N THR A 169 28.58 1.15 -18.66
CA THR A 169 29.75 0.59 -19.33
C THR A 169 30.38 1.66 -20.22
N GLU A 170 31.69 1.62 -20.43
CA GLU A 170 32.34 2.50 -21.41
C GLU A 170 31.86 2.12 -22.81
N CYS A 171 31.51 3.12 -23.62
CA CYS A 171 31.02 2.88 -24.97
C CYS A 171 32.20 2.73 -25.94
N ALA A 172 32.45 1.50 -26.40
CA ALA A 172 33.59 1.15 -27.28
C ALA A 172 33.58 1.81 -28.68
N GLY A 173 32.58 2.65 -29.00
CA GLY A 173 32.43 3.32 -30.30
C GLY A 173 31.96 4.78 -30.20
N PHE A 174 32.04 5.40 -29.02
CA PHE A 174 31.52 6.76 -28.80
C PHE A 174 32.11 7.79 -29.77
N ASP A 175 33.43 7.77 -29.97
CA ASP A 175 34.13 8.74 -30.81
C ASP A 175 33.76 8.67 -32.29
N VAL A 176 33.45 7.47 -32.81
CA VAL A 176 33.18 7.25 -34.24
C VAL A 176 31.71 7.54 -34.56
N GLU A 177 30.78 7.02 -33.75
CA GLU A 177 29.36 7.04 -34.07
C GLU A 177 28.57 8.15 -33.38
N PHE A 178 28.96 8.59 -32.17
CA PHE A 178 28.10 9.43 -31.34
C PHE A 178 28.68 10.83 -31.07
N LYS A 179 30.00 10.99 -31.00
CA LYS A 179 30.65 12.27 -30.69
C LYS A 179 30.16 13.43 -31.56
N HIS A 180 30.09 13.22 -32.87
CA HIS A 180 29.61 14.24 -33.81
C HIS A 180 28.14 14.64 -33.57
N LEU A 181 27.29 13.72 -33.10
CA LEU A 181 25.90 13.99 -32.75
C LEU A 181 25.81 14.87 -31.49
N PHE A 182 26.60 14.54 -30.46
CA PHE A 182 26.67 15.34 -29.23
C PHE A 182 27.23 16.73 -29.49
N ASP A 183 28.29 16.86 -30.30
CA ASP A 183 28.87 18.14 -30.68
C ASP A 183 27.86 18.99 -31.46
N SER A 184 27.18 18.39 -32.44
CA SER A 184 26.11 19.05 -33.19
C SER A 184 24.97 19.51 -32.28
N MET A 185 24.57 18.68 -31.30
CA MET A 185 23.51 19.00 -30.34
C MET A 185 23.93 20.14 -29.41
N LYS A 186 25.18 20.16 -28.94
CA LYS A 186 25.75 21.25 -28.12
C LYS A 186 25.77 22.57 -28.89
N VAL A 187 26.15 22.56 -30.17
CA VAL A 187 26.10 23.75 -31.03
C VAL A 187 24.65 24.23 -31.22
N LYS A 188 23.72 23.31 -31.49
CA LYS A 188 22.30 23.68 -31.63
C LYS A 188 21.72 24.25 -30.33
N LEU A 189 22.17 23.75 -29.18
CA LEU A 189 21.77 24.25 -27.87
C LEU A 189 22.35 25.64 -27.60
N SER A 190 23.61 25.89 -27.96
CA SER A 190 24.24 27.22 -27.79
C SER A 190 23.64 28.27 -28.71
N MET A 191 23.25 27.88 -29.93
CA MET A 191 22.55 28.73 -30.89
C MET A 191 21.04 28.86 -30.62
N ASN A 192 20.52 28.21 -29.57
CA ASN A 192 19.10 28.19 -29.20
C ASN A 192 18.16 27.78 -30.35
N LEU A 193 18.63 26.89 -31.23
CA LEU A 193 17.92 26.41 -32.43
C LEU A 193 16.90 25.29 -32.13
N ILE A 194 16.92 24.73 -30.90
CA ILE A 194 16.04 23.64 -30.49
C ILE A 194 15.23 24.06 -29.28
N HIS A 195 13.92 23.79 -29.33
CA HIS A 195 13.03 24.00 -28.21
C HIS A 195 13.22 22.91 -27.14
N LYS A 196 13.73 23.33 -25.98
CA LYS A 196 13.73 22.54 -24.76
C LYS A 196 12.34 22.54 -24.13
N ILE A 197 11.79 21.36 -23.86
CA ILE A 197 10.53 21.20 -23.13
C ILE A 197 10.88 20.62 -21.77
N ARG A 198 10.57 21.34 -20.69
CA ARG A 198 10.72 20.83 -19.33
C ARG A 198 9.75 19.67 -19.14
N ILE A 199 10.23 18.60 -18.52
CA ILE A 199 9.40 17.46 -18.13
C ILE A 199 8.72 17.86 -16.81
N VAL A 200 7.40 17.93 -16.84
CA VAL A 200 6.55 18.31 -15.70
C VAL A 200 5.95 17.02 -15.08
N GLU A 201 5.09 17.14 -14.08
CA GLU A 201 4.43 16.05 -13.34
C GLU A 201 3.82 14.94 -14.22
N ASP A 202 3.41 15.22 -15.46
CA ASP A 202 2.90 14.22 -16.41
C ASP A 202 3.99 13.22 -16.89
N GLY A 203 5.26 13.49 -16.56
CA GLY A 203 6.41 12.65 -16.86
C GLY A 203 6.71 12.51 -18.36
N ILE A 204 7.56 11.54 -18.71
CA ILE A 204 7.78 11.12 -20.10
C ILE A 204 6.83 9.95 -20.38
N ARG A 205 6.02 10.08 -21.44
CA ARG A 205 5.18 8.97 -21.88
C ARG A 205 6.04 7.91 -22.57
N GLN A 206 5.66 6.64 -22.41
CA GLN A 206 6.34 5.52 -23.05
C GLN A 206 6.53 5.69 -24.58
N ASN A 207 5.55 6.31 -25.25
CA ASN A 207 5.60 6.57 -26.69
C ASN A 207 6.61 7.66 -27.11
N GLU A 208 7.11 8.46 -26.17
CA GLU A 208 8.13 9.49 -26.43
C GLU A 208 9.55 8.91 -26.36
N VAL A 209 9.72 7.75 -25.71
CA VAL A 209 11.01 7.07 -25.54
C VAL A 209 11.27 6.21 -26.78
N LYS A 210 11.74 6.85 -27.85
CA LYS A 210 12.05 6.21 -29.15
C LYS A 210 13.54 6.34 -29.49
N SER A 211 14.03 5.48 -30.38
CA SER A 211 15.37 5.63 -30.97
C SER A 211 15.51 7.01 -31.62
N GLY A 212 16.62 7.69 -31.31
CA GLY A 212 16.90 9.05 -31.75
C GLY A 212 16.40 10.16 -30.81
N ALA A 213 15.72 9.82 -29.70
CA ALA A 213 15.26 10.82 -28.74
C ALA A 213 16.39 11.31 -27.83
N TRP A 214 16.33 12.59 -27.45
CA TRP A 214 17.30 13.27 -26.61
C TRP A 214 16.66 13.72 -25.30
N PHE A 215 17.39 13.57 -24.20
CA PHE A 215 16.98 13.99 -22.87
C PHE A 215 18.15 14.62 -22.13
N ILE A 216 17.86 15.53 -21.22
CA ILE A 216 18.80 15.97 -20.18
C ILE A 216 18.21 15.52 -18.85
N ILE A 217 18.92 14.67 -18.13
CA ILE A 217 18.52 14.12 -16.83
C ILE A 217 19.74 14.21 -15.91
N ASN A 218 19.56 14.75 -14.70
CA ASN A 218 20.60 15.02 -13.72
C ASN A 218 21.77 15.82 -14.31
N ASP A 219 21.46 16.86 -15.09
CA ASP A 219 22.43 17.71 -15.80
C ASP A 219 23.36 16.95 -16.79
N GLN A 220 23.05 15.69 -17.13
CA GLN A 220 23.74 14.89 -18.13
C GLN A 220 22.90 14.75 -19.40
N MET A 221 23.54 14.91 -20.56
CA MET A 221 22.86 14.72 -21.85
C MET A 221 22.85 13.24 -22.21
N MET A 222 21.65 12.74 -22.50
CA MET A 222 21.37 11.34 -22.79
C MET A 222 20.73 11.20 -24.18
N TYR A 223 21.23 10.25 -24.96
CA TYR A 223 20.76 9.92 -26.30
C TYR A 223 20.28 8.47 -26.35
N ILE A 224 19.10 8.24 -26.93
CA ILE A 224 18.60 6.88 -27.11
C ILE A 224 19.07 6.32 -28.45
N ALA A 225 20.04 5.41 -28.41
CA ALA A 225 20.58 4.79 -29.62
C ALA A 225 19.63 3.73 -30.18
N ASN A 226 19.16 2.80 -29.34
CA ASN A 226 18.29 1.70 -29.76
C ASN A 226 17.28 1.34 -28.66
N VAL A 227 16.09 0.91 -29.05
CA VAL A 227 15.04 0.35 -28.19
C VAL A 227 14.86 -1.10 -28.59
N SER A 228 15.03 -2.04 -27.66
CA SER A 228 14.91 -3.46 -27.94
C SER A 228 13.53 -3.82 -28.48
N GLU A 229 13.49 -4.72 -29.45
CA GLU A 229 12.24 -5.27 -30.00
C GLU A 229 11.59 -6.29 -29.04
N GLU A 230 12.37 -6.87 -28.14
CA GLU A 230 11.90 -7.83 -27.14
C GLU A 230 10.93 -7.18 -26.16
N GLU A 231 9.65 -7.56 -26.26
CA GLU A 231 8.60 -7.17 -25.33
C GLU A 231 8.55 -8.15 -24.15
N HIS A 232 9.07 -7.73 -23.01
CA HIS A 232 8.79 -8.46 -21.77
C HIS A 232 7.39 -8.07 -21.29
N ARG A 233 6.41 -8.93 -21.53
CA ARG A 233 5.07 -8.78 -20.94
C ARG A 233 5.12 -9.24 -19.49
N ARG A 234 4.79 -8.34 -18.57
CA ARG A 234 4.49 -8.72 -17.18
C ARG A 234 3.05 -9.19 -17.05
N GLU A 235 2.80 -9.85 -15.92
CA GLU A 235 1.49 -10.30 -15.42
C GLU A 235 0.39 -9.21 -15.43
N HIS A 236 0.76 -7.93 -15.42
CA HIS A 236 -0.16 -6.78 -15.51
C HIS A 236 -0.30 -6.15 -16.92
N GLY A 237 0.11 -6.84 -17.99
CA GLY A 237 -0.13 -6.39 -19.38
C GLY A 237 0.66 -5.14 -19.82
N ARG A 238 1.54 -4.59 -18.97
CA ARG A 238 2.44 -3.49 -19.36
C ARG A 238 3.61 -4.03 -20.18
N ILE A 239 3.84 -3.43 -21.34
CA ILE A 239 4.97 -3.74 -22.22
C ILE A 239 6.23 -3.11 -21.65
N GLU A 240 7.24 -3.93 -21.39
CA GLU A 240 8.55 -3.48 -20.91
C GLU A 240 9.60 -3.76 -21.98
N ARG A 241 10.29 -2.70 -22.43
CA ARG A 241 11.38 -2.76 -23.42
C ARG A 241 12.68 -2.24 -22.80
N ARG A 242 13.83 -2.76 -23.25
CA ARG A 242 15.15 -2.25 -22.90
C ARG A 242 15.57 -1.16 -23.86
N VAL A 243 16.37 -0.22 -23.38
CA VAL A 243 16.80 0.96 -24.11
C VAL A 243 18.29 1.12 -23.90
N ARG A 244 19.05 1.20 -25.01
CA ARG A 244 20.46 1.57 -25.01
C ARG A 244 20.56 3.09 -24.99
N VAL A 245 21.00 3.63 -23.85
CA VAL A 245 21.18 5.06 -23.62
C VAL A 245 22.67 5.37 -23.66
N ILE A 246 23.05 6.34 -24.49
CA ILE A 246 24.41 6.88 -24.59
C ILE A 246 24.46 8.21 -23.84
N ILE A 247 25.48 8.41 -23.02
CA ILE A 247 25.67 9.60 -22.20
C ILE A 247 26.84 10.43 -22.79
N ASP A 248 26.79 11.74 -22.61
CA ASP A 248 27.82 12.67 -23.10
C ASP A 248 29.23 12.42 -22.57
N ASN A 249 29.36 11.75 -21.42
CA ASN A 249 30.61 11.35 -20.82
C ASN A 249 31.24 10.09 -21.47
N GLY A 250 30.68 9.61 -22.58
CA GLY A 250 31.19 8.43 -23.30
C GLY A 250 30.77 7.09 -22.69
N GLN A 251 29.89 7.10 -21.69
CA GLN A 251 29.32 5.88 -21.15
C GLN A 251 28.03 5.49 -21.86
N GLU A 252 27.77 4.21 -21.92
CA GLU A 252 26.47 3.67 -22.31
C GLU A 252 25.85 2.90 -21.15
N SER A 253 24.53 2.81 -21.16
CA SER A 253 23.80 1.98 -20.22
C SER A 253 22.64 1.31 -20.93
N ASN A 254 22.48 0.02 -20.65
CA ASN A 254 21.32 -0.74 -21.07
C ASN A 254 20.33 -0.76 -19.92
N ILE A 255 19.24 0.02 -20.02
CA ILE A 255 18.25 0.15 -18.96
C ILE A 255 16.84 -0.07 -19.46
N LEU A 256 15.96 -0.45 -18.55
CA LEU A 256 14.54 -0.58 -18.87
C LEU A 256 13.95 0.79 -19.18
N MET A 257 13.03 0.86 -20.15
CA MET A 257 12.37 2.09 -20.56
C MET A 257 11.71 2.81 -19.38
N ARG A 258 11.11 2.03 -18.45
CA ARG A 258 10.52 2.55 -17.22
C ARG A 258 11.53 3.27 -16.32
N SER A 259 12.80 2.86 -16.37
CA SER A 259 13.84 3.44 -15.53
C SER A 259 14.18 4.83 -16.04
N VAL A 260 14.25 5.00 -17.37
CA VAL A 260 14.40 6.33 -18.01
C VAL A 260 13.25 7.26 -17.60
N THR A 261 12.00 6.78 -17.71
CA THR A 261 10.84 7.61 -17.35
C THR A 261 10.82 7.97 -15.86
N LYS A 262 11.21 7.03 -14.99
CA LYS A 262 11.32 7.28 -13.54
C LYS A 262 12.45 8.26 -13.21
N MET A 263 13.63 8.12 -13.82
CA MET A 263 14.74 9.04 -13.63
C MET A 263 14.36 10.45 -14.07
N ALA A 264 13.67 10.59 -15.19
CA ALA A 264 13.19 11.87 -15.68
C ALA A 264 12.10 12.50 -14.80
N HIS A 265 11.24 11.68 -14.17
CA HIS A 265 10.25 12.17 -13.22
C HIS A 265 10.87 12.56 -11.87
N ALA A 266 11.91 11.85 -11.44
CA ALA A 266 12.60 12.14 -10.18
C ALA A 266 13.41 13.44 -10.24
N ASP A 267 13.87 13.84 -11.43
CA ASP A 267 14.65 15.05 -11.62
C ASP A 267 13.78 16.27 -12.01
N PRO A 268 13.66 17.30 -11.17
CA PRO A 268 12.87 18.51 -11.46
C PRO A 268 13.47 19.37 -12.58
N LYS A 269 14.74 19.15 -12.94
CA LYS A 269 15.42 19.85 -14.04
C LYS A 269 15.37 19.07 -15.35
N ALA A 270 14.71 17.91 -15.38
CA ALA A 270 14.70 17.07 -16.57
C ALA A 270 14.07 17.80 -17.77
N VAL A 271 14.72 17.68 -18.93
CA VAL A 271 14.31 18.30 -20.18
C VAL A 271 14.25 17.25 -21.27
N LYS A 272 13.18 17.30 -22.08
CA LYS A 272 13.08 16.59 -23.36
C LYS A 272 13.19 17.56 -24.51
N PHE A 273 13.66 17.06 -25.65
CA PHE A 273 13.67 17.82 -26.89
C PHE A 273 12.55 17.31 -27.79
N ALA A 274 11.69 18.22 -28.25
CA ALA A 274 10.71 17.88 -29.28
C ALA A 274 11.45 17.62 -30.59
N ARG A 275 11.04 16.56 -31.31
CA ARG A 275 11.39 16.41 -32.71
C ARG A 275 10.61 17.46 -33.49
N GLY A 276 11.31 18.42 -34.09
CA GLY A 276 10.76 19.22 -35.19
C GLY A 276 10.57 18.35 -36.42
#